data_AF-A0A2V6DW24-F1
#
_entry.id   AF-A0A2V6DW24-F1
#
_cell.length_a   1.000
_cell.length_b   1.000
_cell.length_c   1.000
_cell.angle_alpha   90.00
_cell.angle_beta   90.00
_cell.angle_gamma   90.00
#
_symmetry.space_group_name_H-M   'P 1'
#
loop_
_entity.id
_entity.type
_entity.pdbx_description
1 polymer ?
#
loop_
_entity_poly.entity_id
_entity_poly.type
_entity_poly.pdbx_seq_one_letter_code
_entity_poly.pdbx_strand_id
1 'polypeptide(L)'
;VGIIQGTLAGIAFWVAGIGGAAFWGTLMTILSSVPGIAAALIWVPAVIYLFITGQVLAGTLLLGWCAAVVGTIDNILRPVLVGKDARMPDLLILVGTLGGLFLFGPIGFIVGPIVCGLFLTVWTIYGATFKAVLPPVKSLRTTDANEPEAP
;
A
#
# COMPACT_ATOMS: atom_id res chain seq x y z
N VAL A 1 -5.54 11.11 -0.98
CA VAL A 1 -5.62 9.98 -0.02
C VAL A 1 -5.20 10.44 1.36
N GLY A 2 -3.98 10.96 1.53
CA GLY A 2 -3.42 11.29 2.86
C GLY A 2 -4.22 12.22 3.75
N ILE A 3 -4.83 13.29 3.22
CA ILE A 3 -5.66 14.17 4.05
C ILE A 3 -6.88 13.41 4.59
N ILE A 4 -7.61 12.69 3.73
CA ILE A 4 -8.78 11.88 4.11
C ILE A 4 -8.40 10.81 5.13
N GLN A 5 -7.28 10.13 4.88
CA GLN A 5 -6.79 9.03 5.71
C GLN A 5 -6.31 9.52 7.08
N GLY A 6 -5.57 10.62 7.12
CA GLY A 6 -5.10 11.25 8.35
C GLY A 6 -6.22 11.87 9.18
N THR A 7 -7.24 12.47 8.54
CA THR A 7 -8.42 12.97 9.25
C THR A 7 -9.23 11.82 9.87
N LEU A 8 -9.52 10.76 9.10
CA LEU A 8 -10.28 9.60 9.60
C LEU A 8 -9.55 8.85 10.71
N ALA A 9 -8.23 8.67 10.58
CA ALA A 9 -7.42 8.04 11.62
C ALA A 9 -7.26 8.94 12.85
N GLY A 10 -7.10 10.25 12.66
CA GLY A 10 -7.06 11.22 13.75
C GLY A 10 -8.34 11.21 14.59
N ILE A 11 -9.51 11.15 13.94
CA ILE A 11 -10.81 11.00 14.62
C ILE A 11 -10.87 9.66 15.36
N ALA A 12 -10.44 8.57 14.73
CA ALA A 12 -10.43 7.24 15.36
C ALA A 12 -9.53 7.18 16.60
N PHE A 13 -8.33 7.80 16.55
CA PHE A 13 -7.42 7.88 17.70
C PHE A 13 -7.96 8.77 18.81
N TRP A 14 -8.66 9.86 18.47
CA TRP A 14 -9.31 10.73 19.44
C TRP A 14 -10.45 10.00 20.18
N VAL A 15 -11.30 9.28 19.45
CA VAL A 15 -12.37 8.46 20.03
C VAL A 15 -11.82 7.31 20.87
N ALA A 16 -10.68 6.73 20.47
CA ALA A 16 -9.99 5.67 21.22
C ALA A 16 -9.26 6.17 22.48
N GLY A 17 -9.31 7.47 22.79
CA GLY A 17 -8.68 8.03 24.00
C GLY A 17 -7.16 8.06 23.95
N ILE A 18 -6.55 7.92 22.77
CA ILE A 18 -5.09 7.99 22.61
C ILE A 18 -4.65 9.45 22.70
N GLY A 19 -3.80 9.75 23.70
CA GLY A 19 -3.15 11.06 23.81
C GLY A 19 -2.34 11.39 22.56
N GLY A 20 -2.54 12.59 22.00
CA GLY A 20 -1.83 13.02 20.79
C GLY A 20 -2.48 12.61 19.46
N ALA A 21 -3.80 12.42 19.41
CA ALA A 21 -4.52 12.07 18.18
C ALA A 21 -4.20 12.97 16.96
N ALA A 22 -3.99 14.28 17.18
CA ALA A 22 -3.58 15.21 16.13
C ALA A 22 -2.15 14.94 15.61
N PHE A 23 -1.23 14.53 16.49
CA PHE A 23 0.13 14.13 16.11
C PHE A 23 0.10 12.87 15.24
N TRP A 24 -0.63 11.84 15.67
CA TRP A 24 -0.76 10.60 14.91
C TRP A 24 -1.48 10.78 13.57
N GLY A 25 -2.53 11.60 13.51
CA GLY A 25 -3.23 11.94 12.26
C GLY A 25 -2.36 12.72 11.27
N THR A 26 -1.54 13.65 11.76
CA THR A 26 -0.58 14.41 10.94
C THR A 26 0.52 13.48 10.40
N LEU A 27 1.04 12.60 11.25
CA LEU A 27 2.02 11.59 10.85
C LEU A 27 1.44 10.67 9.76
N MET A 28 0.20 10.21 9.92
CA MET A 28 -0.50 9.42 8.89
C MET A 28 -0.71 10.19 7.58
N THR A 29 -0.95 11.49 7.65
CA THR A 29 -1.12 12.34 6.46
C THR A 29 0.17 12.41 5.65
N ILE A 30 1.31 12.61 6.32
CA ILE A 30 2.63 12.65 5.70
C ILE A 30 2.99 11.27 5.15
N LEU A 31 2.81 10.22 5.96
CA LEU A 31 3.18 8.86 5.61
C LEU A 31 2.25 8.22 4.57
N SER A 32 1.02 8.71 4.37
CA SER A 32 0.11 8.24 3.31
C SER A 32 0.62 8.48 1.89
N SER A 33 1.63 9.36 1.75
CA SER A 33 2.38 9.49 0.50
C SER A 33 3.07 8.17 0.12
N VAL A 34 3.35 7.32 1.12
CA VAL A 34 3.84 5.95 0.97
C VAL A 34 2.68 4.95 1.14
N PRO A 35 2.31 4.17 0.12
CA PRO A 35 1.02 3.51 0.12
C PRO A 35 1.06 2.06 0.61
N GLY A 36 -0.08 1.54 1.10
CA GLY A 36 -0.31 0.12 1.39
C GLY A 36 0.39 -0.42 2.64
N ILE A 37 1.56 0.10 2.98
CA ILE A 37 2.37 -0.35 4.12
C ILE A 37 2.46 0.71 5.21
N ALA A 38 2.50 2.00 4.85
CA ALA A 38 2.72 3.06 5.84
C ALA A 38 1.52 3.29 6.77
N ALA A 39 0.29 3.10 6.29
CA ALA A 39 -0.90 3.20 7.12
C ALA A 39 -0.95 2.09 8.18
N ALA A 40 -0.70 0.83 7.76
CA ALA A 40 -0.61 -0.32 8.65
C ALA A 40 0.50 -0.18 9.70
N LEU A 41 1.65 0.38 9.30
CA LEU A 41 2.77 0.62 10.19
C LEU A 41 2.43 1.57 11.36
N ILE A 42 1.43 2.45 11.20
CA ILE A 42 1.04 3.42 12.24
C ILE A 42 -0.03 2.87 13.16
N TRP A 43 -1.11 2.31 12.61
CA TRP A 43 -2.24 1.87 13.45
C TRP A 43 -1.96 0.53 14.16
N VAL A 44 -1.12 -0.35 13.60
CA VAL A 44 -0.80 -1.65 14.23
C VAL A 44 -0.10 -1.48 15.59
N PRO A 45 0.98 -0.68 15.74
CA PRO A 45 1.56 -0.41 17.04
C PRO A 45 0.60 0.27 18.02
N ALA A 46 -0.26 1.18 17.54
CA ALA A 46 -1.26 1.85 18.36
C ALA A 46 -2.30 0.88 18.93
N VAL A 47 -2.77 -0.07 18.12
CA VAL A 47 -3.68 -1.15 18.56
C VAL A 47 -2.99 -2.09 19.55
N ILE A 48 -1.74 -2.49 19.28
CA ILE A 48 -0.96 -3.32 20.21
C ILE A 48 -0.81 -2.60 21.56
N TYR A 49 -0.51 -1.30 21.55
CA TYR A 49 -0.40 -0.48 22.75
C TYR A 49 -1.70 -0.45 23.57
N LEU A 50 -2.85 -0.29 22.90
CA LEU A 50 -4.17 -0.32 23.54
C LEU A 50 -4.49 -1.67 24.19
N PHE A 51 -4.09 -2.79 23.56
CA PHE A 51 -4.25 -4.11 24.16
C PHE A 51 -3.34 -4.33 25.35
N ILE A 52 -2.08 -3.87 25.29
CA ILE A 52 -1.13 -3.97 26.41
C ILE A 52 -1.61 -3.11 27.60
N THR A 53 -2.22 -1.95 27.35
CA THR A 53 -2.79 -1.07 28.38
C THR A 53 -4.15 -1.53 28.91
N GLY A 54 -4.64 -2.70 28.48
CA GLY A 54 -5.88 -3.31 28.97
C GLY A 54 -7.16 -2.72 28.37
N GLN A 55 -7.07 -1.79 27.42
CA GLN A 55 -8.21 -1.17 26.76
C GLN A 55 -8.72 -2.02 25.58
N VAL A 56 -9.24 -3.20 25.90
CA VAL A 56 -9.65 -4.21 24.90
C VAL A 56 -10.72 -3.70 23.95
N LEU A 57 -11.72 -2.95 24.47
CA LEU A 57 -12.82 -2.41 23.66
C LEU A 57 -12.33 -1.34 22.66
N ALA A 58 -11.50 -0.41 23.12
CA ALA A 58 -10.93 0.63 22.26
C ALA A 58 -9.97 0.04 21.23
N GLY A 59 -9.15 -0.95 21.62
CA GLY A 59 -8.27 -1.68 20.71
C GLY A 59 -9.02 -2.45 19.62
N THR A 60 -10.11 -3.16 19.96
CA THR A 60 -10.93 -3.89 18.97
C THR A 60 -11.69 -2.96 18.04
N LEU A 61 -12.27 -1.86 18.54
CA LEU A 61 -12.94 -0.86 17.71
C LEU A 61 -11.97 -0.16 16.76
N LEU A 62 -10.79 0.23 17.25
CA LEU A 62 -9.76 0.85 16.43
C LEU A 62 -9.22 -0.10 15.36
N LEU A 63 -8.96 -1.37 15.73
CA LEU A 63 -8.55 -2.41 14.78
C LEU A 63 -9.60 -2.60 13.69
N GLY A 64 -10.88 -2.74 14.07
CA GLY A 64 -11.98 -2.90 13.12
C GLY A 64 -12.10 -1.70 12.17
N TRP A 65 -12.04 -0.49 12.71
CA TRP A 65 -12.13 0.75 11.93
C TRP A 65 -10.95 0.93 10.98
N CYS A 66 -9.72 0.77 11.45
CA CYS A 66 -8.53 0.93 10.61
C CYS A 66 -8.44 -0.17 9.54
N ALA A 67 -8.73 -1.43 9.90
CA ALA A 67 -8.72 -2.52 8.92
C ALA A 67 -9.80 -2.33 7.85
N ALA A 68 -11.04 -1.99 8.25
CA ALA A 68 -12.17 -1.88 7.33
C ALA A 68 -12.19 -0.57 6.53
N VAL A 69 -11.85 0.57 7.12
CA VAL A 69 -11.95 1.88 6.46
C VAL A 69 -10.62 2.24 5.80
N VAL A 70 -9.53 2.23 6.58
CA VAL A 70 -8.21 2.68 6.09
C VAL A 70 -7.64 1.70 5.08
N GLY A 71 -7.74 0.40 5.34
CA GLY A 71 -7.31 -0.64 4.38
C GLY A 71 -8.11 -0.60 3.07
N THR A 72 -9.41 -0.31 3.14
CA THR A 72 -10.26 -0.23 1.94
C THR A 72 -9.99 1.03 1.13
N ILE A 73 -9.73 2.17 1.77
CA ILE A 73 -9.34 3.41 1.09
C ILE A 73 -8.05 3.20 0.28
N ASP A 74 -7.04 2.56 0.88
CA ASP A 74 -5.77 2.30 0.19
C ASP A 74 -5.94 1.34 -1.00
N ASN A 75 -6.83 0.35 -0.89
CA ASN A 75 -7.07 -0.66 -1.91
C ASN A 75 -8.00 -0.19 -3.06
N ILE A 76 -8.93 0.74 -2.80
CA ILE A 76 -9.93 1.19 -3.78
C ILE A 76 -9.52 2.50 -4.46
N LEU A 77 -8.96 3.46 -3.71
CA LEU A 77 -8.71 4.79 -4.24
C LEU A 77 -7.56 4.80 -5.26
N ARG A 78 -6.62 3.86 -5.14
CA ARG A 78 -5.51 3.63 -6.08
C ARG A 78 -5.94 3.22 -7.49
N PRO A 79 -6.66 2.09 -7.68
CA PRO A 79 -7.07 1.67 -9.02
C PRO A 79 -8.01 2.68 -9.69
N VAL A 80 -8.77 3.46 -8.91
CA VAL A 80 -9.65 4.52 -9.41
C VAL A 80 -8.85 5.76 -9.87
N LEU A 81 -7.79 6.16 -9.17
CA LEU A 81 -6.95 7.31 -9.58
C LEU A 81 -5.94 6.98 -10.68
N VAL A 82 -5.41 5.75 -10.73
CA VAL A 82 -4.25 5.39 -11.58
C VAL A 82 -4.64 4.72 -12.90
N GLY A 83 -5.89 4.28 -13.06
CA GLY A 83 -6.35 3.60 -14.29
C GLY A 83 -5.87 2.14 -14.38
N LYS A 84 -6.57 1.34 -15.20
CA LYS A 84 -6.54 -0.14 -15.14
C LYS A 84 -5.27 -0.82 -15.69
N ASP A 85 -4.43 -0.13 -16.47
CA ASP A 85 -3.59 -0.85 -17.44
C ASP A 85 -2.08 -0.95 -17.13
N ALA A 86 -1.60 -0.35 -16.04
CA ALA A 86 -0.21 -0.56 -15.59
C ALA A 86 -0.17 -0.53 -14.05
N ARG A 87 -0.72 -1.56 -13.41
CA ARG A 87 -0.67 -1.67 -11.95
C ARG A 87 0.74 -2.02 -11.51
N MET A 88 1.60 -1.01 -11.41
CA MET A 88 2.81 -1.07 -10.60
C MET A 88 2.46 -1.66 -9.24
N PRO A 89 3.07 -2.79 -8.84
CA PRO A 89 2.85 -3.36 -7.53
C PRO A 89 3.18 -2.32 -6.45
N ASP A 90 2.35 -2.22 -5.41
CA ASP A 90 2.53 -1.22 -4.33
C ASP A 90 3.89 -1.34 -3.65
N LEU A 91 4.39 -2.56 -3.52
CA LEU A 91 5.74 -2.84 -3.00
C LEU A 91 6.83 -2.14 -3.84
N LEU A 92 6.64 -2.09 -5.16
CA LEU A 92 7.58 -1.49 -6.10
C LEU A 92 7.55 0.04 -6.00
N ILE A 93 6.37 0.61 -5.73
CA ILE A 93 6.21 2.04 -5.43
C ILE A 93 6.88 2.35 -4.09
N LEU A 94 6.64 1.56 -3.04
CA LEU A 94 7.28 1.70 -1.72
C LEU A 94 8.81 1.71 -1.87
N VAL A 95 9.35 0.67 -2.49
CA VAL A 95 10.80 0.51 -2.72
C VAL A 95 11.33 1.67 -3.55
N GLY A 96 10.60 2.11 -4.58
CA GLY A 96 10.93 3.29 -5.37
C GLY A 96 11.01 4.55 -4.52
N THR A 97 9.97 4.89 -3.75
CA THR A 97 9.95 6.07 -2.87
C THR A 97 11.05 6.04 -1.80
N LEU A 98 11.20 4.92 -1.07
CA LEU A 98 12.19 4.82 0.00
C LEU A 98 13.61 4.79 -0.56
N GLY A 99 13.86 3.97 -1.58
CA GLY A 99 15.16 3.91 -2.25
C GLY A 99 15.55 5.23 -2.90
N GLY A 100 14.60 5.90 -3.54
CA GLY A 100 14.80 7.24 -4.08
C GLY A 100 15.14 8.26 -3.00
N LEU A 101 14.41 8.25 -1.88
CA LEU A 101 14.68 9.12 -0.73
C LEU A 101 16.10 8.90 -0.15
N PHE A 102 16.54 7.64 -0.06
CA PHE A 102 17.88 7.29 0.42
C PHE A 102 18.99 7.73 -0.55
N LEU A 103 18.77 7.60 -1.87
CA LEU A 103 19.78 7.88 -2.89
C LEU A 103 19.86 9.37 -3.28
N PHE A 104 18.71 10.05 -3.36
CA PHE A 104 18.58 11.40 -3.91
C PHE A 104 18.00 12.42 -2.92
N GLY A 105 17.80 12.03 -1.65
CA GLY A 105 17.19 12.90 -0.64
C GLY A 105 15.73 13.23 -0.95
N PRO A 106 15.19 14.39 -0.51
CA PRO A 106 13.76 14.73 -0.63
C PRO A 106 13.21 14.65 -2.06
N ILE A 107 14.01 15.05 -3.06
CA ILE A 107 13.63 14.99 -4.49
C ILE A 107 13.44 13.53 -4.94
N GLY A 108 14.19 12.62 -4.32
CA GLY A 108 14.10 11.18 -4.54
C GLY A 108 12.73 10.57 -4.30
N PHE A 109 11.89 11.21 -3.47
CA PHE A 109 10.50 10.78 -3.28
C PHE A 109 9.70 10.78 -4.60
N ILE A 110 9.97 11.76 -5.47
CA ILE A 110 9.32 11.88 -6.79
C ILE A 110 10.06 11.03 -7.82
N VAL A 111 11.39 11.10 -7.81
CA VAL A 111 12.23 10.44 -8.82
C VAL A 111 12.15 8.91 -8.72
N GLY A 112 12.08 8.36 -7.51
CA GLY A 112 12.07 6.91 -7.27
C GLY A 112 10.95 6.16 -7.99
N PRO A 113 9.66 6.51 -7.75
CA PRO A 113 8.54 5.89 -8.45
C PRO A 113 8.59 6.06 -9.98
N ILE A 114 9.08 7.20 -10.47
CA ILE A 114 9.22 7.46 -11.92
C ILE A 114 10.21 6.47 -12.54
N VAL A 115 11.38 6.28 -11.92
CA VAL A 115 12.41 5.34 -12.40
C VAL A 115 11.89 3.90 -12.35
N CYS A 116 11.21 3.51 -11.28
CA CYS A 116 10.57 2.21 -11.20
C CYS A 116 9.52 2.02 -12.31
N GLY A 117 8.75 3.06 -12.63
CA GLY A 117 7.71 3.02 -13.66
C GLY A 117 8.31 2.83 -15.04
N LEU A 118 9.40 3.54 -15.31
CA LEU A 118 10.17 3.37 -16.54
C LEU A 118 10.74 1.94 -16.64
N PHE A 119 11.33 1.42 -15.55
CA PHE A 119 11.85 0.06 -15.52
C PHE A 119 10.77 -0.97 -15.87
N LEU A 120 9.59 -0.91 -15.24
CA LEU A 120 8.50 -1.83 -15.55
C LEU A 120 7.99 -1.66 -16.98
N THR A 121 7.93 -0.44 -17.49
CA THR A 121 7.51 -0.17 -18.87
C THR A 121 8.47 -0.84 -19.85
N VAL A 122 9.78 -0.62 -19.66
CA VAL A 122 10.83 -1.24 -20.48
C VAL A 122 10.79 -2.77 -20.35
N TRP A 123 10.63 -3.29 -19.14
CA TRP A 123 10.52 -4.72 -18.88
C TRP A 123 9.32 -5.36 -19.59
N THR A 124 8.18 -4.66 -19.58
CA THR A 124 6.95 -5.12 -20.23
C THR A 124 7.08 -5.12 -21.75
N ILE A 125 7.67 -4.05 -22.33
CA ILE A 125 7.96 -3.98 -23.76
C ILE A 125 8.93 -5.09 -24.17
N TYR A 126 9.96 -5.34 -23.37
CA TYR A 126 10.93 -6.40 -23.62
C TYR A 126 10.25 -7.77 -23.63
N GLY A 127 9.45 -8.09 -22.61
CA GLY A 127 8.70 -9.35 -22.54
C GLY A 127 7.71 -9.53 -23.70
N ALA A 128 7.07 -8.46 -24.16
CA ALA A 128 6.18 -8.49 -25.32
C ALA A 128 6.94 -8.71 -26.63
N THR A 129 8.06 -8.01 -26.83
CA THR A 129 8.88 -8.05 -28.05
C THR A 129 9.60 -9.39 -28.22
N PHE A 130 10.17 -9.94 -27.15
CA PHE A 130 10.96 -11.18 -27.20
C PHE A 130 10.16 -12.44 -26.88
N LYS A 131 8.82 -12.35 -26.85
CA LYS A 131 7.93 -13.48 -26.54
C LYS A 131 8.18 -14.71 -27.43
N ALA A 132 8.61 -14.52 -28.66
CA ALA A 132 8.91 -15.59 -29.62
C ALA A 132 10.25 -16.32 -29.36
N VAL A 133 11.18 -15.69 -28.64
CA VAL A 133 12.52 -16.22 -28.36
C VAL A 133 12.62 -16.80 -26.95
N LEU A 134 11.79 -16.29 -26.03
CA LEU A 134 11.79 -16.72 -24.64
C LEU A 134 11.17 -18.12 -24.49
N PRO A 135 11.77 -19.03 -23.69
CA PRO A 135 11.16 -20.32 -23.39
C PRO A 135 9.80 -20.12 -22.73
N PRO A 136 8.81 -20.99 -23.01
CA PRO A 136 7.48 -20.86 -22.44
C PRO A 136 7.56 -20.90 -20.91
N VAL A 137 7.23 -19.79 -20.27
CA VAL A 137 7.18 -19.68 -18.81
C VAL A 137 5.80 -20.15 -18.36
N LYS A 138 5.75 -21.24 -17.58
CA LYS A 138 4.51 -21.72 -16.98
C LYS A 138 3.99 -20.65 -16.00
N SER A 139 2.78 -20.15 -16.24
CA SER A 139 2.13 -19.19 -15.36
C SER A 139 1.95 -19.80 -13.97
N LEU A 140 2.58 -19.22 -12.94
CA LEU A 140 2.40 -19.62 -11.53
C LEU A 140 1.07 -19.12 -10.93
N ARG A 141 0.21 -18.46 -11.71
CA ARG A 141 -1.14 -18.14 -11.28
C ARG A 141 -1.95 -19.43 -11.28
N THR A 142 -2.10 -20.01 -10.10
CA THR A 142 -3.00 -21.12 -9.80
C THR A 142 -4.41 -20.80 -10.27
N THR A 143 -4.82 -21.38 -11.40
CA THR A 143 -6.09 -22.09 -11.63
C THR A 143 -6.00 -22.74 -13.02
N ASP A 144 -5.14 -23.75 -13.15
CA ASP A 144 -5.29 -24.81 -14.15
C ASP A 144 -6.27 -25.86 -13.55
N ALA A 145 -7.47 -25.42 -13.15
CA ALA A 145 -8.50 -26.31 -12.57
C ALA A 145 -9.71 -26.49 -13.49
N ASN A 146 -9.61 -26.12 -14.77
CA ASN A 146 -10.70 -26.28 -15.74
C ASN A 146 -10.17 -26.55 -17.16
N GLU A 147 -9.22 -27.47 -17.31
CA GLU A 147 -9.12 -28.23 -18.56
C GLU A 147 -9.90 -29.53 -18.36
N PRO A 148 -11.05 -29.72 -19.01
CA PRO A 148 -11.62 -31.06 -19.11
C PRO A 148 -10.67 -31.89 -19.97
N GLU A 149 -10.25 -33.04 -19.43
CA GLU A 149 -9.49 -34.06 -20.15
C GLU A 149 -10.15 -34.31 -21.52
N ALA A 150 -9.34 -34.21 -22.57
CA ALA A 150 -9.76 -34.48 -23.93
C ALA A 150 -10.34 -35.91 -24.05
N PRO A 151 -11.35 -36.12 -24.92
CA PRO A 151 -11.77 -37.46 -25.30
C PRO A 151 -10.71 -38.20 -26.13
#